data_AF-A0A938ZNQ0-F1
#
_entry.id   AF-A0A938ZNQ0-F1
#
_cell.length_a   1.000
_cell.length_b   1.000
_cell.length_c   1.000
_cell.angle_alpha   90.00
_cell.angle_beta   90.00
_cell.angle_gamma   90.00
#
_symmetry.space_group_name_H-M   'P 1'
#
loop_
_entity.id
_entity.type
_entity.pdbx_description
1 polymer ?
#
loop_
_entity_poly.entity_id
_entity_poly.type
_entity_poly.pdbx_seq_one_letter_code
_entity_poly.pdbx_strand_id
1 'polypeptide(L)' 'MGVSPEEIPRGLPHLSLAQVFDALSYYSDHQDEINAYIERNRILGDFQIKKHSTT' A
#
# COMPACT_ATOMS: atom_id res chain seq x y z
N MET A 1 6.51 -7.52 -10.16
CA MET A 1 5.36 -7.36 -11.07
C MET A 1 4.15 -7.05 -10.20
N GLY A 2 3.26 -6.14 -10.63
CA GLY A 2 2.02 -5.83 -9.91
C GLY A 2 0.98 -6.95 -10.02
N VAL A 3 -0.12 -6.81 -9.29
CA VAL A 3 -1.32 -7.67 -9.43
C VAL A 3 -2.30 -7.03 -10.42
N SER A 4 -3.06 -7.85 -11.14
CA SER A 4 -4.10 -7.30 -12.04
C SER A 4 -5.27 -6.75 -11.18
N PRO A 5 -5.91 -5.63 -11.57
CA PRO A 5 -7.02 -5.04 -10.81
C PRO A 5 -8.16 -6.02 -10.52
N GLU A 6 -8.42 -6.96 -11.43
CA GLU A 6 -9.45 -7.99 -11.33
C GLU A 6 -9.15 -9.04 -10.25
N GLU A 7 -7.90 -9.14 -9.79
CA GLU A 7 -7.51 -10.06 -8.73
C GLU A 7 -7.77 -9.51 -7.33
N ILE A 8 -7.83 -8.18 -7.20
CA ILE A 8 -7.94 -7.51 -5.90
C ILE A 8 -9.26 -7.84 -5.19
N PRO A 9 -10.43 -7.79 -5.86
CA PRO A 9 -11.70 -8.19 -5.23
C PRO A 9 -11.74 -9.64 -4.74
N ARG A 10 -10.89 -10.53 -5.29
CA ARG A 10 -10.84 -11.94 -4.83
C ARG A 10 -10.30 -12.06 -3.41
N GLY A 11 -9.38 -11.18 -3.01
CA GLY A 11 -8.85 -11.11 -1.65
C GLY A 11 -9.62 -10.15 -0.73
N LEU A 12 -10.37 -9.22 -1.32
CA LEU A 12 -11.13 -8.17 -0.63
C LEU A 12 -12.59 -8.20 -1.13
N PRO A 13 -13.43 -9.14 -0.69
CA PRO A 13 -14.75 -9.39 -1.26
C PRO A 13 -15.76 -8.25 -1.06
N HIS A 14 -15.47 -7.29 -0.17
CA HIS A 14 -16.27 -6.08 0.02
C HIS A 14 -15.92 -4.96 -0.98
N LEU A 15 -14.87 -5.16 -1.77
CA LEU A 15 -14.39 -4.18 -2.74
C LEU A 15 -14.91 -4.56 -4.13
N SER A 16 -15.67 -3.67 -4.75
CA SER A 16 -16.08 -3.83 -6.14
C SER A 16 -14.95 -3.47 -7.10
N LEU A 17 -14.98 -4.05 -8.31
CA LEU A 17 -14.00 -3.71 -9.35
C LEU A 17 -14.06 -2.22 -9.71
N ALA A 18 -15.24 -1.59 -9.66
CA ALA A 18 -15.39 -0.16 -9.90
C ALA A 18 -14.62 0.68 -8.86
N GLN A 19 -14.68 0.31 -7.57
CA GLN A 19 -13.91 0.99 -6.53
C GLN A 19 -12.40 0.79 -6.67
N VAL A 20 -11.96 -0.36 -7.20
CA VAL A 20 -10.54 -0.58 -7.53
C VAL A 20 -10.10 0.41 -8.61
N PHE A 21 -10.84 0.51 -9.71
CA PHE A 21 -10.50 1.43 -10.79
C PHE A 21 -10.58 2.89 -10.35
N ASP A 22 -11.61 3.26 -9.57
CA ASP A 22 -11.74 4.61 -9.01
C ASP A 22 -10.53 5.00 -8.14
N ALA A 23 -10.08 4.10 -7.27
CA ALA A 23 -8.89 4.32 -6.45
C ALA A 23 -7.60 4.43 -7.29
N LEU A 24 -7.45 3.63 -8.35
CA LEU A 24 -6.31 3.69 -9.26
C LEU A 24 -6.29 4.98 -10.08
N SER A 25 -7.46 5.45 -10.54
CA SER A 25 -7.61 6.75 -11.20
C SER A 25 -7.22 7.88 -10.26
N TYR A 26 -7.76 7.89 -9.04
CA TYR A 26 -7.40 8.89 -8.03
C TYR A 26 -5.90 8.88 -7.71
N TYR A 27 -5.29 7.70 -7.56
CA TYR A 27 -3.84 7.60 -7.35
C TYR A 27 -3.05 8.17 -8.54
N SER A 28 -3.50 7.92 -9.77
CA SER A 28 -2.81 8.41 -10.97
C SER A 28 -2.81 9.94 -11.05
N ASP A 29 -3.92 10.57 -10.65
CA ASP A 29 -4.03 12.04 -10.61
C ASP A 29 -3.26 12.67 -9.43
N HIS A 30 -3.06 11.93 -8.35
CA HIS A 30 -2.45 12.40 -7.09
C HIS A 30 -1.14 11.70 -6.72
N GLN A 31 -0.43 11.14 -7.71
CA GLN A 31 0.68 10.21 -7.49
C GLN A 31 1.81 10.82 -6.65
N ASP A 32 2.21 12.07 -6.93
CA ASP A 32 3.31 12.74 -6.23
C ASP A 32 3.00 12.98 -4.75
N GLU A 33 1.77 13.42 -4.45
CA GLU A 33 1.31 13.66 -3.09
C GLU A 33 1.29 12.36 -2.28
N ILE A 34 0.70 11.31 -2.86
CA ILE A 34 0.58 10.01 -2.19
C ILE A 34 1.97 9.40 -1.97
N ASN A 35 2.88 9.48 -2.95
CA ASN A 35 4.25 9.01 -2.79
C ASN A 35 5.02 9.79 -1.70
N ALA A 36 4.82 11.11 -1.60
CA ALA A 36 5.40 11.90 -0.53
C ALA A 36 4.87 11.46 0.85
N TYR A 37 3.58 11.13 0.97
CA TYR A 37 3.04 10.57 2.21
C TYR A 37 3.58 9.17 2.52
N ILE A 38 3.73 8.30 1.51
CA ILE A 38 4.31 6.97 1.68
C ILE A 38 5.73 7.09 2.22
N GLU A 39 6.56 7.96 1.64
CA GLU A 39 7.96 8.12 2.09
C GLU A 39 8.04 8.73 3.49
N ARG A 40 7.19 9.71 3.82
CA ARG A 40 7.13 10.32 5.16
C ARG A 40 6.69 9.33 6.24
N ASN A 41 5.75 8.44 5.92
CA ASN A 41 5.24 7.43 6.84
C ASN A 41 6.04 6.13 6.81
N ARG A 42 7.12 6.07 6.03
CA ARG A 42 8.03 4.94 6.02
C ARG A 42 8.76 4.89 7.35
N ILE A 43 8.18 4.16 8.31
CA ILE A 43 8.91 3.74 9.50
C ILE A 43 10.06 2.90 8.96
N LEU A 44 11.29 3.37 9.13
CA LEU A 44 12.49 2.59 8.82
C LEU A 44 12.38 1.28 9.59
N GLY A 45 12.01 0.20 8.89
CA GLY A 45 11.85 -1.15 9.45
C GLY A 45 13.13 -1.72 10.08
N ASP A 46 14.22 -0.96 10.08
CA ASP A 46 15.51 -1.33 10.68
C ASP A 46 15.67 -0.85 12.13
N PHE A 47 14.79 0.00 12.66
CA PHE A 47 14.82 0.37 14.07
C PHE A 47 13.88 -0.56 14.86
N GLN A 48 14.43 -1.69 15.36
CA GLN A 48 14.04 -2.43 16.60
C GLN A 48 14.07 -3.97 16.54
N ILE A 49 14.68 -4.64 15.56
CA ILE A 49 15.02 -6.08 15.71
C ILE A 49 16.44 -6.25 16.30
N LYS A 50 16.79 -5.46 17.34
CA LYS A 50 18.11 -5.57 18.01
C LYS A 50 18.10 -5.37 19.52
N LYS A 51 16.97 -5.61 20.21
CA LYS A 51 16.90 -5.44 21.68
C LYS A 51 16.29 -6.56 22.52
N HIS A 52 16.17 -7.80 22.03
CA HIS A 52 15.70 -8.92 22.89
C HIS A 52 16.38 -10.29 22.67
N SER A 53 17.69 -10.35 22.42
CA SER A 53 18.42 -11.62 22.57
C SER A 53 19.72 -11.41 23.33
N THR A 54 19.57 -11.11 24.62
CA THR A 54 20.61 -11.34 25.62
C THR A 54 19.91 -11.69 26.93
N THR A 55 19.76 -12.99 27.19
CA THR A 55 19.78 -13.71 28.48
C THR A 55 19.45 -15.16 28.18
#